data_AF-A0A9W7F0L7-F1
#
_entry.id   AF-A0A9W7F0L7-F1
#
_cell.length_a   1.000
_cell.length_b   1.000
_cell.length_c   1.000
_cell.angle_alpha   90.00
_cell.angle_beta   90.00
_cell.angle_gamma   90.00
#
_symmetry.space_group_name_H-M   'P 1'
#
loop_
_entity.id
_entity.type
_entity.pdbx_description
1 polymer ?
#
loop_
_entity_poly.entity_id
_entity_poly.type
_entity_poly.pdbx_seq_one_letter_code
_entity_poly.pdbx_strand_id
1 'polypeptide(L)'
;MIATGNIVKGEVLFRVPDKLQVALCDLDADISAERCEEMLVRWILEFRANEAGAEGDSDQQTFWAPFLRLLPQGCKSPLCSEAPNFQLHSLGFQRHVVDETPKGMSYEELQVLSVVRSYRWGIQSKYNDQMLTRLVPGAHLFNHDADRGGTCGDLVDELGRKLSEFGAMAKIDYEAGDEVFINYFEEGRPHGSATMLFLYGFLPETVEYDTCHDVLHLRRKEHHLEDKVKCIMGVGQGVVAEGGVGVEERRRIVAMLQAEMEVAAEVGDEAWSIAGPKAIEMIETMSSGDIKEL
;
A
#
# COMPACT_ATOMS: atom_id res chain seq x y z
N MET A 1 -11.63 -6.82 15.60
CA MET A 1 -11.40 -7.42 16.95
C MET A 1 -12.27 -6.69 17.98
N ILE A 2 -12.84 -7.37 19.00
CA ILE A 2 -13.70 -6.73 20.02
C ILE A 2 -13.06 -6.83 21.40
N ALA A 3 -13.06 -5.72 22.16
CA ALA A 3 -12.56 -5.66 23.53
C ALA A 3 -13.46 -6.47 24.48
N THR A 4 -12.92 -7.44 25.20
CA THR A 4 -13.68 -8.24 26.18
C THR A 4 -13.73 -7.62 27.57
N GLY A 5 -12.91 -6.59 27.80
CA GLY A 5 -12.83 -5.78 29.00
C GLY A 5 -12.31 -4.39 28.63
N ASN A 6 -12.23 -3.49 29.61
CA ASN A 6 -11.65 -2.17 29.36
C ASN A 6 -10.15 -2.31 29.05
N ILE A 7 -9.68 -1.60 28.02
CA ILE A 7 -8.27 -1.51 27.64
C ILE A 7 -7.85 -0.06 27.82
N VAL A 8 -6.78 0.17 28.57
CA VAL A 8 -6.28 1.53 28.82
C VAL A 8 -5.28 1.93 27.75
N LYS A 9 -5.24 3.22 27.41
CA LYS A 9 -4.23 3.81 26.54
C LYS A 9 -2.82 3.40 26.97
N GLY A 10 -2.03 2.94 26.01
CA GLY A 10 -0.67 2.43 26.19
C GLY A 10 -0.59 0.93 26.48
N GLU A 11 -1.71 0.25 26.75
CA GLU A 11 -1.70 -1.21 26.89
C GLU A 11 -1.42 -1.91 25.56
N VAL A 12 -0.74 -3.06 25.63
CA VAL A 12 -0.45 -3.88 24.45
C VAL A 12 -1.73 -4.55 23.96
N LEU A 13 -2.16 -4.21 22.74
CA LEU A 13 -3.34 -4.78 22.08
C LEU A 13 -3.08 -6.23 21.65
N PHE A 14 -1.91 -6.49 21.08
CA PHE A 14 -1.46 -7.82 20.70
C PHE A 14 0.07 -7.87 20.60
N ARG A 15 0.61 -9.09 20.66
CA ARG A 15 2.02 -9.37 20.44
C ARG A 15 2.19 -10.67 19.68
N VAL A 16 3.10 -10.68 18.72
CA VAL A 16 3.41 -11.83 17.87
C VAL A 16 4.93 -12.02 17.86
N PRO A 17 5.44 -13.05 18.54
CA PRO A 17 6.85 -13.41 18.49
C PRO A 17 7.34 -13.65 17.06
N ASP A 18 8.60 -13.33 16.77
CA ASP A 18 9.19 -13.50 15.43
C ASP A 18 8.97 -14.88 14.81
N LYS A 19 9.02 -15.95 15.62
CA LYS A 19 8.82 -17.33 15.17
C LYS A 19 7.40 -17.63 14.70
N LEU A 20 6.44 -16.77 15.05
CA LEU A 20 5.03 -16.82 14.63
C LEU A 20 4.74 -15.81 13.51
N GLN A 21 5.73 -15.12 12.97
CA GLN A 21 5.57 -14.30 11.78
C GLN A 21 5.97 -15.12 10.54
N VAL A 22 5.23 -14.97 9.44
CA VAL A 22 5.58 -15.59 8.17
C VAL A 22 6.40 -14.59 7.37
N ALA A 23 7.71 -14.83 7.26
CA ALA A 23 8.55 -14.03 6.39
C ALA A 23 8.24 -14.33 4.92
N LEU A 24 8.09 -13.29 4.09
CA LEU A 24 7.91 -13.48 2.65
C LEU A 24 9.15 -14.09 1.99
N CYS A 25 10.32 -13.76 2.52
CA CYS A 25 11.59 -14.40 2.18
C CYS A 25 12.59 -14.06 3.29
N ASP A 26 12.86 -15.04 4.13
CA ASP A 26 14.01 -15.02 5.00
C ASP A 26 15.15 -15.67 4.18
N LEU A 27 16.25 -14.92 3.95
CA LEU A 27 17.63 -15.45 3.80
C LEU A 27 18.37 -15.37 2.45
N ASP A 28 17.78 -14.97 1.32
CA ASP A 28 18.59 -14.72 0.10
C ASP A 28 18.43 -13.30 -0.43
N ALA A 29 19.52 -12.53 -0.40
CA ALA A 29 19.58 -11.17 -0.93
C ALA A 29 19.32 -11.12 -2.45
N ASP A 30 19.33 -12.28 -3.11
CA ASP A 30 19.18 -12.44 -4.56
C ASP A 30 17.73 -12.68 -5.00
N ILE A 31 16.77 -12.81 -4.07
CA ILE A 31 15.35 -12.98 -4.42
C ILE A 31 14.66 -11.61 -4.43
N SER A 32 14.07 -11.23 -5.57
CA SER A 32 13.30 -9.99 -5.68
C SER A 32 12.04 -10.03 -4.82
N ALA A 33 11.57 -8.85 -4.38
CA ALA A 33 10.32 -8.74 -3.62
C ALA A 33 9.12 -9.35 -4.38
N GLU A 34 9.04 -9.13 -5.69
CA GLU A 34 8.04 -9.75 -6.58
C GLU A 34 8.06 -11.28 -6.49
N ARG A 35 9.26 -11.87 -6.52
CA ARG A 35 9.42 -13.32 -6.44
C ARG A 35 9.00 -13.87 -5.08
N CYS A 36 9.25 -13.13 -4.00
CA CYS A 36 8.77 -13.50 -2.67
C CYS A 36 7.25 -13.48 -2.58
N GLU A 37 6.60 -12.47 -3.17
CA GLU A 37 5.14 -12.41 -3.25
C GLU A 37 4.57 -13.59 -4.05
N GLU A 38 5.15 -13.92 -5.21
CA GLU A 38 4.77 -15.10 -6.00
C GLU A 38 4.86 -16.39 -5.19
N MET A 39 5.95 -16.59 -4.45
CA MET A 39 6.16 -17.79 -3.64
C MET A 39 5.10 -17.91 -2.54
N LEU A 40 4.77 -16.80 -1.86
CA LEU A 40 3.74 -16.82 -0.83
C LEU A 40 2.35 -17.07 -1.42
N VAL A 41 2.04 -16.46 -2.57
CA VAL A 41 0.77 -16.70 -3.28
C VAL A 41 0.60 -18.18 -3.57
N ARG A 42 1.63 -18.83 -4.14
CA ARG A 42 1.61 -20.27 -4.42
C ARG A 42 1.45 -21.10 -3.15
N TRP A 43 2.17 -20.76 -2.08
CA TRP A 43 2.07 -21.47 -0.81
C TRP A 43 0.67 -21.41 -0.19
N ILE A 44 0.00 -20.25 -0.25
CA ILE A 44 -1.38 -20.07 0.23
C ILE A 44 -2.36 -20.87 -0.65
N LEU A 45 -2.18 -20.85 -1.97
CA LEU A 45 -3.02 -21.61 -2.90
C LEU A 45 -2.87 -23.12 -2.71
N GLU A 46 -1.64 -23.61 -2.57
CA GLU A 46 -1.34 -25.02 -2.25
C GLU A 46 -2.01 -25.44 -0.94
N PHE A 47 -1.94 -24.60 0.10
CA PHE A 47 -2.64 -24.86 1.36
C PHE A 47 -4.16 -24.99 1.16
N ARG A 48 -4.79 -24.06 0.42
CA ARG A 48 -6.23 -24.09 0.13
C ARG A 48 -6.64 -25.32 -0.66
N ALA A 49 -5.81 -25.74 -1.64
CA ALA A 49 -6.05 -26.94 -2.42
C ALA A 49 -5.96 -28.22 -1.56
N ASN A 50 -4.99 -28.28 -0.63
CA ASN A 50 -4.81 -29.40 0.28
C ASN A 50 -5.97 -29.53 1.28
N GLU A 51 -6.46 -28.41 1.83
CA GLU A 51 -7.66 -28.40 2.69
C GLU A 51 -8.92 -28.88 1.95
N ALA A 52 -9.01 -28.61 0.64
CA ALA A 52 -10.12 -29.05 -0.19
C ALA A 52 -10.06 -30.54 -0.59
N GLY A 53 -9.01 -31.27 -0.17
CA GLY A 53 -8.88 -32.72 -0.36
C GLY A 53 -7.70 -33.19 -1.21
N ALA A 54 -6.66 -32.37 -1.41
CA ALA A 54 -5.41 -32.81 -2.04
C ALA A 54 -4.42 -33.33 -0.98
N GLU A 55 -3.91 -34.55 -1.18
CA GLU A 55 -2.91 -35.19 -0.29
C GLU A 55 -1.60 -34.40 -0.30
N GLY A 56 -1.21 -33.87 0.86
CA GLY A 56 0.04 -33.15 1.04
C GLY A 56 0.19 -32.59 2.45
N ASP A 57 0.53 -33.43 3.43
CA ASP A 57 0.80 -32.99 4.80
C ASP A 57 2.28 -32.60 4.89
N SER A 58 2.58 -31.33 4.69
CA SER A 58 3.87 -30.78 5.11
C SER A 58 3.74 -30.18 6.51
N ASP A 59 4.67 -30.51 7.41
CA ASP A 59 4.67 -30.04 8.82
C ASP A 59 4.52 -28.50 8.93
N GLN A 60 4.99 -27.75 7.93
CA GLN A 60 4.84 -26.29 7.87
C GLN A 60 3.40 -25.84 7.57
N GLN A 61 2.69 -26.51 6.66
CA GLN A 61 1.29 -26.18 6.37
C GLN A 61 0.40 -26.48 7.59
N THR A 62 0.66 -27.58 8.30
CA THR A 62 -0.06 -27.91 9.54
C THR A 62 0.18 -26.86 10.63
N PHE A 63 1.41 -26.38 10.78
CA PHE A 63 1.75 -25.35 11.77
C PHE A 63 1.03 -24.02 11.51
N TRP A 64 0.97 -23.57 10.25
CA TRP A 64 0.34 -22.30 9.87
C TRP A 64 -1.14 -22.41 9.53
N ALA A 65 -1.72 -23.61 9.50
CA ALA A 65 -3.11 -23.84 9.15
C ALA A 65 -4.12 -22.93 9.88
N PRO A 66 -4.01 -22.69 11.21
CA PRO A 66 -4.95 -21.80 11.90
C PRO A 66 -4.91 -20.37 11.36
N PHE A 67 -3.73 -19.87 10.99
CA PHE A 67 -3.56 -18.54 10.41
C PHE A 67 -4.10 -18.50 8.97
N LEU A 68 -3.70 -19.45 8.13
CA LEU A 68 -4.07 -19.49 6.72
C LEU A 68 -5.59 -19.63 6.50
N ARG A 69 -6.29 -20.35 7.38
CA ARG A 69 -7.76 -20.45 7.38
C ARG A 69 -8.47 -19.14 7.67
N LEU A 70 -7.83 -18.23 8.41
CA LEU A 70 -8.41 -16.93 8.77
C LEU A 70 -8.14 -15.86 7.71
N LEU A 71 -7.26 -16.11 6.75
CA LEU A 71 -7.04 -15.20 5.64
C LEU A 71 -8.28 -15.10 4.75
N PRO A 72 -8.69 -13.89 4.35
CA PRO A 72 -9.78 -13.73 3.39
C PRO A 72 -9.52 -14.50 2.09
N GLN A 73 -10.58 -15.07 1.52
CA GLN A 73 -10.49 -15.79 0.24
C GLN A 73 -10.16 -14.86 -0.93
N GLY A 74 -10.62 -13.61 -0.84
CA GLY A 74 -10.29 -12.52 -1.74
C GLY A 74 -10.46 -11.18 -1.02
N CYS A 75 -10.27 -10.10 -1.77
CA CYS A 75 -10.23 -8.75 -1.24
C CYS A 75 -11.15 -7.81 -2.01
N LYS A 76 -11.35 -6.59 -1.50
CA LYS A 76 -12.08 -5.52 -2.20
C LYS A 76 -11.15 -4.60 -3.02
N SER A 77 -9.85 -4.90 -3.09
CA SER A 77 -8.94 -4.15 -3.97
C SER A 77 -9.43 -4.22 -5.42
N PRO A 78 -9.25 -3.14 -6.20
CA PRO A 78 -9.39 -3.16 -7.65
C PRO A 78 -8.62 -4.30 -8.33
N LEU A 79 -7.52 -4.78 -7.74
CA LEU A 79 -6.77 -5.95 -8.23
C LEU A 79 -7.57 -7.27 -8.18
N CYS A 80 -8.57 -7.36 -7.30
CA CYS A 80 -9.45 -8.51 -7.11
C CYS A 80 -10.72 -8.45 -7.98
N SER A 81 -10.84 -7.51 -8.95
CA SER A 81 -12.08 -7.29 -9.71
C SER A 81 -11.94 -7.70 -11.18
N GLU A 82 -12.84 -8.57 -11.66
CA GLU A 82 -12.93 -8.95 -13.09
C GLU A 82 -13.26 -7.75 -14.00
N ALA A 83 -13.93 -6.74 -13.45
CA ALA A 83 -14.22 -5.47 -14.09
C ALA A 83 -14.14 -4.38 -13.02
N PRO A 84 -13.01 -3.66 -12.88
CA PRO A 84 -12.86 -2.64 -11.85
C PRO A 84 -13.89 -1.53 -12.06
N ASN A 85 -15.03 -1.63 -11.37
CA ASN A 85 -16.13 -0.64 -11.42
C ASN A 85 -15.81 0.62 -10.61
N PHE A 86 -14.54 0.90 -10.36
CA PHE A 86 -14.11 2.05 -9.58
C PHE A 86 -14.10 3.29 -10.46
N GLN A 87 -14.56 4.40 -9.90
CA GLN A 87 -14.56 5.70 -10.58
C GLN A 87 -13.15 6.30 -10.53
N LEU A 88 -12.23 5.74 -11.31
CA LEU A 88 -10.89 6.29 -11.49
C LEU A 88 -10.94 7.30 -12.66
N HIS A 89 -10.24 8.42 -12.50
CA HIS A 89 -10.04 9.38 -13.60
C HIS A 89 -8.92 8.94 -14.55
N SER A 90 -8.04 8.05 -14.09
CA SER A 90 -6.85 7.67 -14.84
C SER A 90 -6.45 6.23 -14.56
N LEU A 91 -5.95 5.57 -15.61
CA LEU A 91 -5.40 4.21 -15.57
C LEU A 91 -3.93 4.19 -15.14
N GLY A 92 -3.26 5.33 -14.98
CA GLY A 92 -1.81 5.40 -14.73
C GLY A 92 -1.37 4.79 -13.41
N PHE A 93 -2.08 5.09 -12.32
CA PHE A 93 -1.79 4.48 -11.02
C PHE A 93 -2.20 3.01 -10.97
N GLN A 94 -3.34 2.67 -11.60
CA GLN A 94 -3.72 1.28 -11.79
C GLN A 94 -2.63 0.53 -12.55
N ARG A 95 -2.09 1.11 -13.62
CA ARG A 95 -0.95 0.55 -14.37
C ARG A 95 0.28 0.43 -13.48
N HIS A 96 0.65 1.42 -12.68
CA HIS A 96 1.81 1.27 -11.78
C HIS A 96 1.64 0.11 -10.78
N VAL A 97 0.50 0.02 -10.11
CA VAL A 97 0.21 -1.08 -9.16
C VAL A 97 0.10 -2.44 -9.87
N VAL A 98 -0.43 -2.46 -11.10
CA VAL A 98 -0.52 -3.65 -11.98
C VAL A 98 0.83 -3.99 -12.63
N ASP A 99 1.69 -3.03 -12.92
CA ASP A 99 3.00 -3.22 -13.55
C ASP A 99 3.99 -3.78 -12.54
N GLU A 100 3.84 -3.42 -11.26
CA GLU A 100 4.49 -4.07 -10.11
C GLU A 100 3.81 -5.39 -9.71
N THR A 101 2.74 -5.79 -10.38
CA THR A 101 2.14 -7.11 -10.16
C THR A 101 2.88 -8.14 -11.00
N PRO A 102 3.29 -9.28 -10.42
CA PRO A 102 3.95 -10.34 -11.17
C PRO A 102 3.17 -10.74 -12.43
N LYS A 103 3.86 -10.78 -13.57
CA LYS A 103 3.24 -11.04 -14.87
C LYS A 103 2.80 -12.50 -14.99
N GLY A 104 1.64 -12.72 -15.62
CA GLY A 104 1.15 -14.07 -15.92
C GLY A 104 0.46 -14.78 -14.74
N MET A 105 0.17 -14.07 -13.66
CA MET A 105 -0.71 -14.57 -12.60
C MET A 105 -2.14 -14.79 -13.12
N SER A 106 -2.73 -15.92 -12.74
CA SER A 106 -4.16 -16.19 -12.87
C SER A 106 -4.99 -15.26 -11.98
N TYR A 107 -6.29 -15.15 -12.26
CA TYR A 107 -7.20 -14.34 -11.45
C TYR A 107 -7.23 -14.79 -9.98
N GLU A 108 -7.14 -16.09 -9.71
CA GLU A 108 -7.05 -16.62 -8.35
C GLU A 108 -5.75 -16.22 -7.64
N GLU A 109 -4.62 -16.26 -8.35
CA GLU A 109 -3.33 -15.76 -7.84
C GLU A 109 -3.38 -14.26 -7.52
N LEU A 110 -4.05 -13.45 -8.35
CA LEU A 110 -4.24 -12.01 -8.11
C LEU A 110 -5.08 -11.73 -6.86
N GLN A 111 -6.10 -12.56 -6.59
CA GLN A 111 -6.89 -12.42 -5.36
C GLN A 111 -6.06 -12.70 -4.11
N VAL A 112 -5.24 -13.75 -4.14
CA VAL A 112 -4.34 -14.07 -3.02
C VAL A 112 -3.25 -13.02 -2.88
N LEU A 113 -2.64 -12.56 -3.97
CA LEU A 113 -1.63 -11.50 -3.94
C LEU A 113 -2.16 -10.25 -3.25
N SER A 114 -3.40 -9.89 -3.56
CA SER A 114 -4.01 -8.71 -2.96
C SER A 114 -4.23 -8.88 -1.45
N VAL A 115 -4.61 -10.08 -1.00
CA VAL A 115 -4.68 -10.42 0.44
C VAL A 115 -3.30 -10.29 1.09
N VAL A 116 -2.25 -10.81 0.45
CA VAL A 116 -0.87 -10.66 0.94
C VAL A 116 -0.50 -9.19 1.08
N ARG A 117 -0.77 -8.37 0.05
CA ARG A 117 -0.45 -6.94 0.06
C ARG A 117 -1.25 -6.15 1.10
N SER A 118 -2.50 -6.52 1.36
CA SER A 118 -3.34 -5.91 2.40
C SER A 118 -2.87 -6.16 3.83
N TYR A 119 -2.15 -7.26 4.08
CA TYR A 119 -1.81 -7.71 5.43
C TYR A 119 -0.31 -7.86 5.70
N ARG A 120 0.54 -7.49 4.74
CA ARG A 120 2.00 -7.49 4.91
C ARG A 120 2.45 -6.28 5.71
N TRP A 121 3.48 -6.50 6.52
CA TRP A 121 4.14 -5.49 7.34
C TRP A 121 5.61 -5.43 6.97
N GLY A 122 6.16 -4.22 6.87
CA GLY A 122 7.60 -4.02 6.89
C GLY A 122 8.11 -4.10 8.33
N ILE A 123 8.95 -5.07 8.63
CA ILE A 123 9.51 -5.30 9.96
C ILE A 123 11.03 -5.30 9.85
N GLN A 124 11.71 -4.49 10.64
CA GLN A 124 13.16 -4.45 10.63
C GLN A 124 13.72 -5.79 11.14
N SER A 125 14.62 -6.40 10.37
CA SER A 125 15.34 -7.59 10.81
C SER A 125 16.12 -7.30 12.09
N LYS A 126 16.15 -8.28 12.99
CA LYS A 126 16.99 -8.20 14.20
C LYS A 126 18.46 -8.52 13.95
N TYR A 127 18.77 -9.10 12.80
CA TYR A 127 20.12 -9.56 12.45
C TYR A 127 20.89 -8.54 11.60
N ASN A 128 20.17 -7.68 10.88
CA ASN A 128 20.73 -6.66 10.00
C ASN A 128 19.73 -5.50 9.86
N ASP A 129 20.18 -4.36 9.35
CA ASP A 129 19.30 -3.19 9.13
C ASP A 129 18.36 -3.35 7.91
N GLN A 130 18.10 -4.59 7.47
CA GLN A 130 17.19 -4.83 6.34
C GLN A 130 15.74 -4.84 6.83
N MET A 131 14.87 -4.17 6.06
CA MET A 131 13.42 -4.31 6.22
C MET A 131 12.97 -5.62 5.58
N LEU A 132 12.34 -6.47 6.37
CA LEU A 132 11.75 -7.72 5.92
C LEU A 132 10.24 -7.55 5.83
N THR A 133 9.67 -8.00 4.72
CA THR A 133 8.23 -7.98 4.55
C THR A 133 7.65 -9.29 5.11
N ARG A 134 6.73 -9.19 6.07
CA ARG A 134 6.21 -10.32 6.84
C ARG A 134 4.69 -10.28 6.95
N LEU A 135 4.06 -11.45 7.00
CA LEU A 135 2.68 -11.56 7.49
C LEU A 135 2.69 -11.81 9.00
N VAL A 136 1.79 -11.12 9.70
CA VAL A 136 1.68 -11.18 11.15
C VAL A 136 0.32 -11.77 11.53
N PRO A 137 0.26 -13.05 11.96
CA PRO A 137 -0.98 -13.67 12.42
C PRO A 137 -1.62 -12.89 13.57
N GLY A 138 -2.94 -12.75 13.55
CA GLY A 138 -3.68 -11.94 14.51
C GLY A 138 -3.77 -10.46 14.15
N ALA A 139 -2.72 -9.84 13.59
CA ALA A 139 -2.76 -8.42 13.19
C ALA A 139 -3.81 -8.16 12.09
N HIS A 140 -3.92 -9.09 11.13
CA HIS A 140 -4.90 -9.04 10.03
C HIS A 140 -6.38 -9.07 10.47
N LEU A 141 -6.67 -9.35 11.75
CA LEU A 141 -8.03 -9.39 12.30
C LEU A 141 -8.52 -8.03 12.82
N PHE A 142 -7.61 -7.07 12.96
CA PHE A 142 -7.93 -5.70 13.36
C PHE A 142 -8.27 -4.88 12.13
N ASN A 143 -9.26 -3.99 12.25
CA ASN A 143 -9.55 -3.01 11.22
C ASN A 143 -8.67 -1.76 11.39
N HIS A 144 -8.58 -0.98 10.32
CA HIS A 144 -7.87 0.30 10.31
C HIS A 144 -8.69 1.42 10.95
N ASP A 145 -8.05 2.21 11.80
CA ASP A 145 -8.51 3.56 12.18
C ASP A 145 -7.26 4.42 12.47
N ALA A 146 -7.13 5.57 11.81
CA ALA A 146 -5.94 6.43 11.97
C ALA A 146 -5.94 7.17 13.32
N ASP A 147 -7.11 7.47 13.88
CA ASP A 147 -7.26 8.30 15.08
C ASP A 147 -7.28 7.46 16.35
N ARG A 148 -7.98 6.33 16.30
CA ARG A 148 -8.16 5.39 17.41
C ARG A 148 -7.16 4.24 17.38
N GLY A 149 -6.68 3.89 16.19
CA GLY A 149 -5.88 2.70 15.98
C GLY A 149 -4.53 2.76 16.69
N GLY A 150 -4.17 1.65 17.33
CA GLY A 150 -2.86 1.50 17.95
C GLY A 150 -1.72 1.47 16.93
N THR A 151 -0.58 2.04 17.29
CA THR A 151 0.61 2.09 16.43
C THR A 151 1.27 0.72 16.40
N CYS A 152 1.34 0.12 15.21
CA CYS A 152 1.97 -1.17 14.99
C CYS A 152 3.49 -1.03 14.83
N GLY A 153 4.24 -1.99 15.37
CA GLY A 153 5.70 -2.02 15.21
C GLY A 153 6.38 -3.01 16.14
N ASP A 154 7.71 -2.92 16.18
CA ASP A 154 8.54 -3.63 17.16
C ASP A 154 8.16 -3.13 18.56
N LEU A 155 7.74 -4.05 19.44
CA LEU A 155 7.51 -3.70 20.83
C LEU A 155 8.85 -3.43 21.51
N VAL A 156 8.88 -2.44 22.39
CA VAL A 156 10.04 -2.14 23.23
C VAL A 156 9.70 -2.37 24.69
N ASP A 157 10.70 -2.80 25.47
CA ASP A 157 10.54 -2.88 26.92
C ASP A 157 10.65 -1.49 27.58
N GLU A 158 10.50 -1.45 28.91
CA GLU A 158 10.60 -0.23 29.73
C GLU A 158 11.96 0.49 29.61
N LEU A 159 12.99 -0.20 29.11
CA LEU A 159 14.34 0.33 28.89
C LEU A 159 14.56 0.76 27.42
N GLY A 160 13.53 0.67 26.57
CA GLY A 160 13.60 0.99 25.16
C GLY A 160 14.27 -0.09 24.30
N ARG A 161 14.47 -1.31 24.83
CA ARG A 161 15.08 -2.41 24.07
C ARG A 161 14.01 -3.10 23.24
N LYS A 162 14.29 -3.30 21.95
CA LYS A 162 13.41 -4.06 21.05
C LYS A 162 13.20 -5.48 21.58
N LEU A 163 11.94 -5.84 21.79
CA LEU A 163 11.49 -7.20 22.00
C LEU A 163 11.44 -7.88 20.62
N SER A 164 11.76 -9.18 20.55
CA SER A 164 11.59 -9.99 19.33
C SER A 164 10.11 -10.31 19.09
N GLU A 165 9.27 -9.28 19.16
CA GLU A 165 7.82 -9.33 19.09
C GLU A 165 7.30 -8.12 18.31
N PHE A 166 6.43 -8.39 17.34
CA PHE A 166 5.65 -7.36 16.66
C PHE A 166 4.32 -7.20 17.37
N GLY A 167 3.85 -5.97 17.55
CA GLY A 167 2.59 -5.72 18.23
C GLY A 167 2.04 -4.34 17.97
N ALA A 168 0.99 -3.99 18.71
CA ALA A 168 0.45 -2.64 18.75
C ALA A 168 0.10 -2.25 20.17
N MET A 169 0.23 -0.96 20.49
CA MET A 169 -0.21 -0.39 21.76
C MET A 169 -1.46 0.46 21.56
N ALA A 170 -2.39 0.43 22.51
CA ALA A 170 -3.62 1.19 22.47
C ALA A 170 -3.34 2.70 22.42
N LYS A 171 -3.87 3.39 21.40
CA LYS A 171 -3.71 4.85 21.27
C LYS A 171 -4.71 5.64 22.12
N ILE A 172 -5.86 5.02 22.42
CA ILE A 172 -6.95 5.53 23.24
C ILE A 172 -7.39 4.46 24.24
N ASP A 173 -8.24 4.85 25.18
CA ASP A 173 -8.97 3.89 26.01
C ASP A 173 -10.10 3.23 25.18
N TYR A 174 -10.33 1.94 25.40
CA TYR A 174 -11.44 1.18 24.83
C TYR A 174 -12.30 0.61 25.96
N GLU A 175 -13.62 0.69 25.83
CA GLU A 175 -14.56 0.06 26.74
C GLU A 175 -14.82 -1.40 26.35
N ALA A 176 -15.26 -2.21 27.31
CA ALA A 176 -15.71 -3.57 27.01
C ALA A 176 -16.84 -3.56 25.97
N GLY A 177 -16.66 -4.28 24.87
CA GLY A 177 -17.58 -4.32 23.73
C GLY A 177 -17.19 -3.44 22.56
N ASP A 178 -16.22 -2.54 22.73
CA ASP A 178 -15.72 -1.71 21.63
C ASP A 178 -14.98 -2.55 20.58
N GLU A 179 -15.09 -2.14 19.33
CA GLU A 179 -14.15 -2.58 18.32
C GLU A 179 -12.78 -1.94 18.56
N VAL A 180 -11.75 -2.79 18.55
CA VAL A 180 -10.35 -2.38 18.71
C VAL A 180 -9.73 -2.26 17.33
N PHE A 181 -9.13 -1.10 17.08
CA PHE A 181 -8.51 -0.76 15.80
C PHE A 181 -6.98 -0.70 15.91
N ILE A 182 -6.31 -0.89 14.78
CA ILE A 182 -4.89 -0.61 14.62
C ILE A 182 -4.69 0.42 13.51
N ASN A 183 -3.59 1.17 13.57
CA ASN A 183 -3.17 1.99 12.44
C ASN A 183 -2.35 1.12 11.48
N TYR A 184 -2.76 1.07 10.21
CA TYR A 184 -2.03 0.31 9.17
C TYR A 184 -0.79 1.06 8.69
N PHE A 185 -0.72 2.36 9.00
CA PHE A 185 0.30 3.26 8.49
C PHE A 185 1.25 3.66 9.62
N GLU A 186 2.52 3.79 9.30
CA GLU A 186 3.50 4.35 10.22
C GLU A 186 3.10 5.79 10.61
N GLU A 187 3.21 6.14 11.89
CA GLU A 187 2.98 7.51 12.33
C GLU A 187 3.93 8.46 11.59
N GLY A 188 3.36 9.50 10.96
CA GLY A 188 4.11 10.48 10.16
C GLY A 188 4.34 10.09 8.69
N ARG A 189 3.86 8.93 8.24
CA ARG A 189 3.88 8.53 6.82
C ARG A 189 2.50 8.06 6.36
N PRO A 190 1.52 8.98 6.21
CA PRO A 190 0.20 8.61 5.72
C PRO A 190 0.32 8.05 4.29
N HIS A 191 -0.36 6.94 4.03
CA HIS A 191 -0.62 6.51 2.66
C HIS A 191 -1.73 7.37 2.06
N GLY A 192 -1.58 7.71 0.79
CA GLY A 192 -2.65 8.40 0.04
C GLY A 192 -3.87 7.49 -0.12
N SER A 193 -5.05 8.08 -0.30
CA SER A 193 -6.30 7.33 -0.47
C SER A 193 -6.27 6.31 -1.62
N ALA A 194 -5.54 6.59 -2.70
CA ALA A 194 -5.37 5.66 -3.80
C ALA A 194 -4.57 4.43 -3.35
N THR A 195 -3.49 4.62 -2.58
CA THR A 195 -2.74 3.52 -1.98
C THR A 195 -3.63 2.68 -1.06
N MET A 196 -4.47 3.32 -0.24
CA MET A 196 -5.43 2.61 0.63
C MET A 196 -6.42 1.76 -0.19
N LEU A 197 -6.97 2.34 -1.27
CA LEU A 197 -7.90 1.64 -2.14
C LEU A 197 -7.26 0.44 -2.84
N PHE A 198 -6.07 0.64 -3.42
CA PHE A 198 -5.42 -0.36 -4.25
C PHE A 198 -4.73 -1.47 -3.45
N LEU A 199 -4.14 -1.16 -2.30
CA LEU A 199 -3.45 -2.17 -1.49
C LEU A 199 -4.37 -2.83 -0.45
N TYR A 200 -5.31 -2.08 0.12
CA TYR A 200 -6.14 -2.52 1.25
C TYR A 200 -7.63 -2.66 0.92
N GLY A 201 -8.07 -2.18 -0.26
CA GLY A 201 -9.46 -2.34 -0.69
C GLY A 201 -10.46 -1.46 0.05
N PHE A 202 -10.03 -0.37 0.67
CA PHE A 202 -10.90 0.61 1.31
C PHE A 202 -10.53 2.04 0.91
N LEU A 203 -11.52 2.93 0.94
CA LEU A 203 -11.37 4.34 0.62
C LEU A 203 -11.82 5.12 1.87
N PRO A 204 -10.97 5.95 2.49
CA PRO A 204 -11.38 6.74 3.66
C PRO A 204 -12.46 7.74 3.27
N GLU A 205 -13.37 8.05 4.20
CA GLU A 205 -14.49 8.95 3.96
C GLU A 205 -14.05 10.41 3.78
N THR A 206 -12.97 10.81 4.44
CA THR A 206 -12.42 12.16 4.36
C THR A 206 -11.31 12.26 3.31
N VAL A 207 -11.10 13.47 2.79
CA VAL A 207 -10.01 13.82 1.86
C VAL A 207 -8.74 14.29 2.57
N GLU A 208 -8.68 14.19 3.90
CA GLU A 208 -7.54 14.69 4.69
C GLU A 208 -6.23 13.97 4.37
N TYR A 209 -6.33 12.73 3.89
CA TYR A 209 -5.20 11.90 3.47
C TYR A 209 -4.91 11.99 1.98
N ASP A 210 -5.66 12.79 1.22
CA ASP A 210 -5.51 12.87 -0.22
C ASP A 210 -4.26 13.68 -0.59
N THR A 211 -3.32 13.00 -1.22
CA THR A 211 -2.17 13.59 -1.88
C THR A 211 -2.58 14.20 -3.22
N CYS A 212 -1.71 15.00 -3.83
CA CYS A 212 -1.98 15.48 -5.19
C CYS A 212 -2.18 14.34 -6.20
N HIS A 213 -1.54 13.20 -5.96
CA HIS A 213 -1.78 12.00 -6.73
C HIS A 213 -3.23 11.50 -6.57
N ASP A 214 -3.76 11.43 -5.34
CA ASP A 214 -5.14 11.03 -5.08
C ASP A 214 -6.17 11.97 -5.72
N VAL A 215 -5.91 13.29 -5.66
CA VAL A 215 -6.74 14.33 -6.29
C VAL A 215 -6.88 14.11 -7.80
N LEU A 216 -5.80 13.68 -8.45
CA LEU A 216 -5.77 13.48 -9.90
C LEU A 216 -6.40 12.15 -10.33
N HIS A 217 -6.25 11.10 -9.52
CA HIS A 217 -6.61 9.74 -9.94
C HIS A 217 -7.95 9.24 -9.37
N LEU A 218 -8.43 9.78 -8.25
CA LEU A 218 -9.70 9.40 -7.62
C LEU A 218 -10.83 10.39 -7.95
N ARG A 219 -11.98 9.87 -8.39
CA ARG A 219 -13.20 10.67 -8.62
C ARG A 219 -13.98 10.88 -7.32
N ARG A 220 -13.50 11.77 -6.47
CA ARG A 220 -14.22 12.24 -5.27
C ARG A 220 -14.96 13.55 -5.58
N LYS A 221 -16.11 13.77 -4.95
CA LYS A 221 -16.94 14.98 -5.18
C LYS A 221 -16.31 16.24 -4.59
N GLU A 222 -15.48 16.03 -3.59
CA GLU A 222 -14.72 16.99 -2.81
C GLU A 222 -13.52 17.55 -3.59
N HIS A 223 -13.05 16.83 -4.62
CA HIS A 223 -11.98 17.32 -5.49
C HIS A 223 -12.52 18.34 -6.48
N HIS A 224 -12.23 19.61 -6.24
CA HIS A 224 -12.63 20.69 -7.13
C HIS A 224 -11.66 20.86 -8.30
N LEU A 225 -12.14 21.51 -9.37
CA LEU A 225 -11.34 21.80 -10.56
C LEU A 225 -10.05 22.55 -10.21
N GLU A 226 -10.12 23.50 -9.27
CA GLU A 226 -8.99 24.31 -8.83
C GLU A 226 -7.89 23.47 -8.17
N ASP A 227 -8.27 22.47 -7.36
CA ASP A 227 -7.32 21.58 -6.69
C ASP A 227 -6.59 20.68 -7.70
N LYS A 228 -7.34 20.14 -8.67
CA LYS A 228 -6.76 19.34 -9.76
C LYS A 228 -5.79 20.17 -10.59
N VAL A 229 -6.18 21.38 -10.99
CA VAL A 229 -5.31 22.31 -11.73
C VAL A 229 -4.04 22.62 -10.92
N LYS A 230 -4.18 22.91 -9.63
CA LYS A 230 -3.05 23.16 -8.73
C LYS A 230 -2.10 21.97 -8.66
N CYS A 231 -2.62 20.74 -8.58
CA CYS A 231 -1.79 19.54 -8.53
C CYS A 231 -1.03 19.28 -9.82
N ILE A 232 -1.67 19.42 -10.99
CA ILE A 232 -0.99 19.27 -12.30
C ILE A 232 0.13 20.31 -12.45
N MET A 233 -0.17 21.57 -12.11
CA MET A 233 0.82 22.65 -12.14
C MET A 233 1.96 22.44 -11.13
N GLY A 234 1.66 21.84 -9.98
CA GLY A 234 2.63 21.48 -8.94
C GLY A 234 3.67 20.49 -9.43
N VAL A 235 3.30 19.52 -10.27
CA VAL A 235 4.25 18.59 -10.91
C VAL A 235 5.26 19.36 -11.77
N GLY A 236 4.77 20.25 -12.64
CA GLY A 236 5.63 21.10 -13.48
C GLY A 236 6.57 21.99 -12.66
N GLN A 237 6.05 22.62 -11.60
CA GLN A 237 6.84 23.46 -10.70
C GLN A 237 7.89 22.68 -9.91
N GLY A 238 7.55 21.49 -9.40
CA GLY A 238 8.47 20.64 -8.63
C GLY A 238 9.68 20.22 -9.46
N VAL A 239 9.44 19.75 -10.68
CA VAL A 239 10.51 19.38 -11.63
C VAL A 239 11.43 20.57 -11.94
N VAL A 240 10.86 21.77 -12.06
CA VAL A 240 11.61 23.01 -12.31
C VAL A 240 12.43 23.45 -11.09
N ALA A 241 11.83 23.37 -9.91
CA ALA A 241 12.44 23.83 -8.66
C ALA A 241 13.57 22.92 -8.17
N GLU A 242 13.51 21.62 -8.46
CA GLU A 242 14.51 20.66 -7.99
C GLU A 242 15.88 20.79 -8.67
N GLY A 243 16.04 21.62 -9.72
CA GLY A 243 17.32 22.10 -10.26
C GLY A 243 18.31 21.04 -10.78
N GLY A 244 18.05 19.75 -10.57
CA GLY A 244 18.93 18.62 -10.82
C GLY A 244 18.25 17.46 -11.55
N VAL A 245 17.02 17.63 -12.03
CA VAL A 245 16.34 16.60 -12.82
C VAL A 245 17.00 16.48 -14.20
N GLY A 246 17.60 15.32 -14.47
CA GLY A 246 18.28 15.04 -15.73
C GLY A 246 17.35 15.16 -16.95
N VAL A 247 17.94 15.32 -18.14
CA VAL A 247 17.18 15.44 -19.40
C VAL A 247 16.31 14.21 -19.67
N GLU A 248 16.82 13.02 -19.35
CA GLU A 248 16.09 11.77 -19.54
C GLU A 248 14.87 11.66 -18.63
N GLU A 249 15.01 12.00 -17.36
CA GLU A 249 13.90 11.99 -16.39
C GLU A 249 12.85 13.04 -16.76
N ARG A 250 13.25 14.23 -17.21
CA ARG A 250 12.31 15.24 -17.73
C ARG A 250 11.51 14.73 -18.92
N ARG A 251 12.16 14.06 -19.89
CA ARG A 251 11.46 13.45 -21.04
C ARG A 251 10.46 12.38 -20.58
N ARG A 252 10.84 11.57 -19.60
CA ARG A 252 9.95 10.55 -19.02
C ARG A 252 8.72 11.19 -18.37
N ILE A 253 8.91 12.24 -17.57
CA ILE A 253 7.81 12.96 -16.90
C ILE A 253 6.87 13.61 -17.94
N VAL A 254 7.42 14.27 -18.96
CA VAL A 254 6.60 14.86 -20.05
C VAL A 254 5.79 13.78 -20.77
N ALA A 255 6.41 12.65 -21.12
CA ALA A 255 5.71 11.54 -21.75
C ALA A 255 4.59 10.97 -20.86
N MET A 256 4.80 10.89 -19.54
CA MET A 256 3.76 10.50 -18.58
C MET A 256 2.61 11.51 -18.56
N LEU A 257 2.90 12.81 -18.45
CA LEU A 257 1.86 13.85 -18.46
C LEU A 257 1.04 13.83 -19.75
N GLN A 258 1.68 13.62 -20.91
CA GLN A 258 1.00 13.49 -22.20
C GLN A 258 0.07 12.27 -22.23
N ALA A 259 0.54 11.11 -21.75
CA ALA A 259 -0.29 9.91 -21.68
C ALA A 259 -1.50 10.10 -20.74
N GLU A 260 -1.32 10.77 -19.60
CA GLU A 260 -2.42 11.10 -18.69
C GLU A 260 -3.42 12.08 -19.32
N MET A 261 -2.94 13.07 -20.08
CA MET A 261 -3.81 14.01 -20.81
C MET A 261 -4.66 13.32 -21.89
N GLU A 262 -4.10 12.35 -22.61
CA GLU A 262 -4.85 11.56 -23.60
C GLU A 262 -6.00 10.79 -22.93
N VAL A 263 -5.72 10.09 -21.83
CA VAL A 263 -6.74 9.37 -21.06
C VAL A 263 -7.78 10.33 -20.48
N ALA A 264 -7.35 11.46 -19.93
CA ALA A 264 -8.23 12.49 -19.38
C ALA A 264 -9.18 13.09 -20.44
N ALA A 265 -8.71 13.26 -21.67
CA ALA A 265 -9.54 13.73 -22.78
C ALA A 265 -10.65 12.74 -23.15
N GLU A 266 -10.39 11.43 -23.10
CA GLU A 266 -11.39 10.39 -23.36
C GLU A 266 -12.53 10.38 -22.32
N VAL A 267 -12.21 10.71 -21.07
CA VAL A 267 -13.17 10.73 -19.95
C VAL A 267 -13.73 12.12 -19.63
N GLY A 268 -13.33 13.15 -20.37
CA GLY A 268 -13.81 14.52 -20.23
C GLY A 268 -13.35 15.24 -18.95
N ASP A 269 -12.13 14.99 -18.46
CA ASP A 269 -11.57 15.74 -17.32
C ASP A 269 -10.99 17.08 -17.78
N GLU A 270 -11.73 18.16 -17.54
CA GLU A 270 -11.37 19.52 -17.93
C GLU A 270 -10.10 20.05 -17.23
N ALA A 271 -9.69 19.48 -16.09
CA ALA A 271 -8.50 19.96 -15.38
C ALA A 271 -7.22 19.77 -16.22
N TRP A 272 -7.12 18.63 -16.91
CA TRP A 272 -5.97 18.26 -17.72
C TRP A 272 -5.83 19.10 -18.99
N SER A 273 -6.95 19.55 -19.58
CA SER A 273 -6.91 20.43 -20.75
C SER A 273 -6.47 21.86 -20.39
N ILE A 274 -6.73 22.30 -19.15
CA ILE A 274 -6.34 23.63 -18.64
C ILE A 274 -4.88 23.67 -18.20
N ALA A 275 -4.46 22.68 -17.41
CA ALA A 275 -3.18 22.69 -16.70
C ALA A 275 -2.09 21.84 -17.35
N GLY A 276 -2.47 20.74 -18.03
CA GLY A 276 -1.52 19.79 -18.62
C GLY A 276 -0.54 20.44 -19.61
N PRO A 277 -1.01 21.18 -20.64
CA PRO A 277 -0.13 21.87 -21.58
C PRO A 277 0.85 22.84 -20.90
N LYS A 278 0.38 23.55 -19.86
CA LYS A 278 1.19 24.52 -19.12
C LYS A 278 2.27 23.84 -18.29
N ALA A 279 1.94 22.73 -17.62
CA ALA A 279 2.92 21.95 -16.86
C ALA A 279 4.03 21.40 -17.77
N ILE A 280 3.66 20.90 -18.96
CA ILE A 280 4.63 20.44 -19.97
C ILE A 280 5.50 21.61 -20.44
N GLU A 281 4.89 22.74 -20.82
CA GLU A 281 5.62 23.94 -21.24
C GLU A 281 6.63 24.40 -20.18
N MET A 282 6.26 24.38 -18.89
CA MET A 282 7.17 24.71 -17.79
C MET A 282 8.37 23.78 -17.71
N ILE A 283 8.18 22.46 -17.87
CA ILE A 283 9.27 21.48 -17.84
C ILE A 283 10.18 21.63 -19.08
N GLU A 284 9.59 21.86 -20.25
CA GLU A 284 10.31 21.96 -21.53
C GLU A 284 11.07 23.27 -21.68
N THR A 285 10.53 24.40 -21.20
CA THR A 285 11.17 25.73 -21.30
C THR A 285 12.46 25.87 -20.50
N MET A 286 12.75 24.98 -19.55
CA MET A 286 14.09 24.85 -18.94
C MET A 286 15.13 24.24 -19.88
N SER A 287 14.74 23.67 -21.02
CA SER A 287 15.67 23.05 -21.97
C SER A 287 16.33 24.07 -22.91
N SER A 288 15.86 25.32 -22.93
CA SER A 288 16.31 26.36 -23.87
C SER A 288 17.23 27.42 -23.25
N GLY A 289 17.48 27.38 -21.93
CA GLY A 289 18.47 28.20 -21.25
C GLY A 289 19.39 27.35 -20.38
N ASP A 290 20.71 27.51 -20.54
CA ASP A 290 21.77 26.97 -19.67
C ASP A 290 22.20 25.51 -19.87
N ILE A 291 22.65 25.21 -21.10
CA ILE A 291 23.85 24.38 -21.32
C ILE A 291 24.88 25.25 -22.07
N LYS A 292 25.39 26.27 -21.38
CA LYS A 292 26.69 26.88 -21.68
C LYS A 292 27.44 27.01 -20.36
N GLU A 293 28.37 26.09 -20.16
CA GLU A 293 29.49 26.13 -19.21
C GLU A 293 29.16 26.12 -17.71
N LEU A 294 29.14 24.92 -17.12
CA LEU A 294 29.77 24.60 -15.83
C LEU A 294 30.51 23.26 -15.97
#